data_AF-A0A0Q8JTQ8-F1
#
_entry.id   AF-A0A0Q8JTQ8-F1
#
_cell.length_a   1.000
_cell.length_b   1.000
_cell.length_c   1.000
_cell.angle_alpha   90.00
_cell.angle_beta   90.00
_cell.angle_gamma   90.00
#
_symmetry.space_group_name_H-M   'P 1'
#
loop_
_entity.id
_entity.type
_entity.pdbx_description
1 polymer ?
#
loop_
_entity_poly.entity_id
_entity_poly.type
_entity_poly.pdbx_seq_one_letter_code
_entity_poly.pdbx_strand_id
1 'polypeptide(L)' 'MSDAIRRVERESGGGQVLSAERIPFDGRDVNRVKVVDSSGRVRVYMDDPQQRGRRDDDRPTRRDDNDND' A
#
# COMPACT_ATOMS: atom_id res chain seq x y z
N MET A 1 1.37 -4.75 -8.24
CA MET A 1 0.05 -4.11 -8.44
C MET A 1 -0.97 -4.64 -7.46
N SER A 2 -1.18 -5.96 -7.39
CA SER A 2 -2.12 -6.60 -6.46
C SER A 2 -1.90 -6.21 -4.99
N ASP A 3 -0.64 -6.06 -4.57
CA ASP A 3 -0.31 -5.61 -3.20
C ASP A 3 -0.58 -4.12 -2.94
N ALA A 4 -0.66 -3.30 -3.99
CA ALA A 4 -1.13 -1.91 -3.87
C ALA A 4 -2.63 -1.91 -3.65
N ILE A 5 -3.38 -2.65 -4.46
CA ILE A 5 -4.84 -2.78 -4.35
C ILE A 5 -5.23 -3.28 -2.96
N ARG A 6 -4.69 -4.41 -2.50
CA ARG A 6 -5.00 -4.99 -1.17
C ARG A 6 -4.73 -4.03 -0.03
N ARG A 7 -3.70 -3.20 -0.12
CA ARG A 7 -3.38 -2.23 0.92
C ARG A 7 -4.36 -1.08 0.89
N VAL A 8 -4.65 -0.56 -0.31
CA VAL A 8 -5.63 0.51 -0.46
C VAL A 8 -6.99 0.06 0.03
N GLU A 9 -7.43 -1.17 -0.24
CA GLU A 9 -8.68 -1.74 0.30
C GLU A 9 -8.69 -1.76 1.85
N ARG A 10 -7.56 -2.08 2.50
CA ARG A 10 -7.41 -2.01 3.96
C ARG A 10 -7.44 -0.56 4.48
N GLU A 11 -6.71 0.35 3.83
CA GLU A 11 -6.61 1.77 4.21
C GLU A 11 -7.91 2.56 3.95
N SER A 12 -8.69 2.13 2.95
CA SER A 12 -9.98 2.74 2.59
C SER A 12 -11.17 2.11 3.33
N GLY A 13 -10.96 1.08 4.16
CA GLY A 13 -12.00 0.51 5.01
C GLY A 13 -13.13 -0.18 4.25
N GLY A 14 -12.81 -0.82 3.10
CA GLY A 14 -13.81 -1.46 2.25
C GLY A 14 -14.37 -0.58 1.12
N GLY A 15 -13.65 0.46 0.71
CA GLY A 15 -13.99 1.23 -0.49
C GLY A 15 -13.81 0.42 -1.79
N GLN A 16 -14.55 0.80 -2.84
CA GLN A 16 -14.48 0.13 -4.14
C GLN A 16 -13.40 0.76 -5.02
N VAL A 17 -12.53 -0.08 -5.60
CA VAL A 17 -11.53 0.36 -6.57
C VAL A 17 -12.19 0.69 -7.91
N LEU A 18 -11.94 1.90 -8.40
CA LEU A 18 -12.42 2.38 -9.71
C LEU A 18 -11.34 2.25 -10.80
N SER A 19 -10.09 2.51 -10.44
CA SER A 19 -8.95 2.40 -11.35
C SER A 19 -7.70 2.04 -10.57
N ALA A 20 -6.84 1.26 -11.20
CA ALA A 20 -5.58 0.83 -10.65
C ALA A 20 -4.57 0.75 -11.81
N GLU A 21 -3.68 1.74 -11.90
CA GLU A 21 -2.75 1.89 -13.02
C GLU A 21 -1.33 2.21 -12.52
N ARG A 22 -0.33 1.89 -13.33
CA ARG A 22 1.06 2.30 -13.11
C ARG A 22 1.32 3.57 -13.90
N ILE A 23 1.86 4.60 -13.25
CA ILE A 23 2.19 5.88 -13.87
C ILE A 23 3.65 6.26 -13.60
N PRO A 24 4.31 6.94 -14.55
CA PRO A 24 5.57 7.60 -14.26
C PRO A 24 5.34 8.83 -13.36
N PHE A 25 6.10 8.93 -12.28
CA PHE A 25 6.09 10.02 -11.32
C PHE A 25 7.49 10.17 -10.69
N ASP A 26 8.07 11.37 -10.73
CA ASP A 26 9.38 11.65 -10.12
C ASP A 26 10.49 10.67 -10.59
N GLY A 27 10.56 10.44 -11.90
CA GLY A 27 11.53 9.54 -12.53
C GLY A 27 11.32 8.05 -12.22
N ARG A 28 10.21 7.68 -11.58
CA ARG A 28 9.93 6.32 -11.12
C ARG A 28 8.51 5.89 -11.48
N ASP A 29 8.29 4.58 -11.54
CA ASP A 29 6.95 4.03 -11.71
C ASP A 29 6.25 3.88 -10.35
N VAL A 30 5.09 4.52 -10.19
CA VAL A 30 4.24 4.40 -9.01
C VAL A 30 2.90 3.78 -9.38
N ASN A 31 2.30 3.03 -8.45
CA ASN A 31 0.94 2.53 -8.61
C ASN A 31 -0.03 3.63 -8.14
N ARG A 32 -0.93 4.08 -9.00
CA ARG A 32 -2.02 5.00 -8.67
C ARG A 32 -3.31 4.22 -8.60
N VAL A 33 -3.98 4.28 -7.45
CA VAL A 33 -5.26 3.60 -7.21
C VAL A 33 -6.32 4.65 -6.86
N LYS A 34 -7.42 4.64 -7.60
CA LYS A 34 -8.59 5.45 -7.30
C LYS A 34 -9.64 4.59 -6.63
N VAL A 35 -10.15 5.06 -5.50
CA VAL A 35 -11.16 4.35 -4.70
C VAL A 35 -12.31 5.27 -4.39
N VAL A 36 -13.53 4.76 -4.46
CA VAL A 36 -14.71 5.43 -3.92
C VAL A 36 -15.02 4.85 -2.55
N ASP A 37 -15.16 5.71 -1.54
CA ASP A 37 -15.56 5.31 -0.20
C ASP A 37 -17.09 5.18 -0.08
N SER A 38 -17.58 4.72 1.08
CA SER A 38 -19.01 4.53 1.33
C SER A 38 -19.83 5.83 1.31
N SER A 39 -19.19 7.00 1.41
CA SER A 39 -19.84 8.30 1.26
C SER A 39 -19.93 8.77 -0.19
N GLY A 40 -19.42 7.98 -1.14
CA GLY A 40 -19.34 8.34 -2.56
C GLY A 40 -18.16 9.25 -2.89
N ARG A 41 -17.24 9.49 -1.95
CA ARG A 41 -16.08 10.36 -2.20
C ARG A 41 -14.94 9.54 -2.82
N VAL A 42 -14.37 10.10 -3.87
CA VAL A 42 -13.21 9.50 -4.54
C VAL A 42 -11.92 9.93 -3.84
N ARG A 43 -11.10 8.96 -3.46
CA ARG A 43 -9.75 9.15 -2.91
C ARG A 43 -8.73 8.55 -3.86
N VAL A 44 -7.57 9.20 -3.98
CA VAL A 44 -6.46 8.74 -4.83
C VAL A 44 -5.29 8.35 -3.94
N TYR A 45 -4.82 7.12 -4.08
CA TYR A 45 -3.70 6.57 -3.35
C TYR A 45 -2.52 6.39 -4.31
N MET A 46 -1.39 7.01 -3.99
CA MET A 46 -0.13 6.82 -4.69
C MET A 46 0.75 5.86 -3.90
N ASP A 47 1.25 4.84 -4.56
CA ASP A 47 2.05 3.80 -3.96
C ASP A 47 3.36 3.60 -4.73
N ASP A 48 4.47 4.00 -4.09
CA ASP A 48 5.81 3.82 -4.61
C ASP A 48 6.41 2.50 -4.10
N PRO A 49 6.62 1.48 -4.95
CA PRO A 49 7.17 0.21 -4.54
C PRO A 49 8.62 0.29 -4.04
N GLN A 50 9.39 1.31 -4.44
CA GLN A 50 10.78 1.48 -3.99
C GLN A 50 10.88 2.09 -2.60
N GLN A 51 9.87 2.86 -2.16
CA GLN A 51 9.77 3.31 -0.76
C GLN A 51 9.39 2.18 0.19
N ARG A 52 8.75 1.12 -0.31
CA ARG A 52 8.35 -0.04 0.52
C ARG A 52 9.55 -0.75 1.11
N GLY A 53 10.58 -1.03 0.30
CA GLY A 53 11.79 -1.73 0.76
C GLY A 53 12.48 -1.05 1.95
N ARG A 54 12.43 0.30 2.02
CA ARG A 54 13.05 1.04 3.12
C ARG A 54 12.24 1.07 4.43
N ARG A 55 10.91 0.85 4.38
CA ARG A 55 10.07 0.86 5.60
C ARG A 55 10.01 -0.52 6.27
N ASP A 56 10.30 -1.58 5.54
CA ASP A 56 10.35 -2.94 6.07
C ASP A 56 11.69 -3.22 6.82
N ASP A 57 12.77 -2.49 6.50
CA ASP A 57 14.06 -2.56 7.22
C ASP A 57 14.06 -1.84 8.60
N ASP A 58 13.10 -0.93 8.84
CA ASP A 58 12.95 -0.19 10.12
C ASP A 58 11.96 -0.87 11.10
N ARG A 59 11.49 -2.09 10.78
CA ARG A 59 10.82 -2.95 11.76
C ARG A 59 11.89 -3.72 12.53
N PRO A 60 12.08 -3.51 13.85
CA PRO A 60 12.85 -4.44 14.65
C PRO A 60 12.20 -5.82 14.48
N THR A 61 12.92 -6.70 13.79
CA THR A 61 12.54 -8.10 13.66
C THR A 61 12.43 -8.66 15.08
N ARG A 62 11.22 -9.03 15.51
CA ARG A 62 11.03 -9.88 16.69
C ARG A 62 11.62 -11.28 16.39
N ARG A 63 12.95 -11.36 16.51
CA ARG A 63 13.78 -12.47 16.98
C ARG A 63 14.61 -11.76 18.05
N ASP A 64 14.52 -12.06 19.33
CA ASP A 64 14.61 -13.30 20.10
C ASP A 64 13.75 -13.03 21.38
N ASP A 65 13.09 -13.96 22.06
CA ASP A 65 13.61 -15.10 22.79
C ASP A 65 12.46 -16.10 22.99
N ASN A 66 12.66 -17.34 22.55
CA ASN A 66 11.85 -18.47 22.99
C ASN A 66 12.81 -19.45 23.69
N ASP A 67 13.27 -19.07 24.89
CA ASP A 67 13.93 -19.96 25.82
C ASP A 67 12.86 -20.89 26.43
N ASN A 68 12.75 -22.09 25.86
CA ASN A 68 12.08 -23.22 26.49
C ASN A 68 12.73 -24.52 26.02
N ASP A 69 13.86 -24.88 26.64
CA ASP A 69 14.18 -26.17 27.29
C ASP A 69 15.61 -26.12 27.86
#